data_AF-A2SSE7-F1
#
_entry.id   AF-A2SSE7-F1
#
_cell.length_a   1.000
_cell.length_b   1.000
_cell.length_c   1.000
_cell.angle_alpha   90.00
_cell.angle_beta   90.00
_cell.angle_gamma   90.00
#
_symmetry.space_group_name_H-M   'P 1'
#
loop_
_entity.id
_entity.type
_entity.pdbx_description
1 polymer ?
#
loop_
_entity_poly.entity_id
_entity_poly.type
_entity_poly.pdbx_seq_one_letter_code
_entity_poly.pdbx_strand_id
1 'polypeptide(L)'
;MKKSHLEILVGVLVIVLLVVATLAIVQSGTGDEEGWGGADSGAAEMIDATGYTPWFESIWAPPSGEIESLFFCIQTAIGAIIIGYFFGYWNASAKARRGKKEEE
;
A
#
# COMPACT_ATOMS: atom_id res chain seq x y z
N MET A 1 31.73 0.91 -6.77
CA MET A 1 30.34 1.41 -6.67
C MET A 1 30.35 2.64 -5.76
N LYS A 2 29.86 3.82 -6.19
CA LYS A 2 29.87 5.01 -5.32
C LYS A 2 29.03 4.74 -4.07
N LYS A 3 29.44 5.23 -2.89
CA LYS A 3 28.79 4.98 -1.59
C LYS A 3 27.26 5.19 -1.64
N SER A 4 26.81 6.20 -2.39
CA SER A 4 25.39 6.50 -2.63
C SER A 4 24.60 5.40 -3.33
N HIS A 5 25.22 4.64 -4.24
CA HIS A 5 24.53 3.52 -4.91
C HIS A 5 24.38 2.31 -3.99
N LEU A 6 25.32 2.12 -3.06
CA LEU A 6 25.23 1.07 -2.05
C LEU A 6 24.10 1.36 -1.06
N GLU A 7 23.98 2.61 -0.59
CA GLU A 7 22.91 3.04 0.32
C GLU A 7 21.52 2.88 -0.32
N ILE A 8 21.36 3.26 -1.59
CA ILE A 8 20.10 3.07 -2.33
C ILE A 8 19.77 1.58 -2.46
N LEU A 9 20.76 0.75 -2.81
CA LEU A 9 20.55 -0.69 -3.00
C LEU A 9 20.19 -1.38 -1.69
N VAL A 10 20.82 -0.99 -0.57
CA VAL A 10 20.47 -1.47 0.77
C VAL A 10 19.06 -1.01 1.15
N GLY A 11 18.70 0.26 0.89
CA GLY A 11 17.35 0.76 1.15
C GLY A 11 16.28 -0.01 0.39
N VAL A 12 16.48 -0.26 -0.91
CA VAL A 12 15.57 -1.07 -1.73
C VAL A 12 15.49 -2.50 -1.19
N LEU A 13 16.62 -3.11 -0.85
CA LEU A 13 16.65 -4.47 -0.29
C LEU A 13 15.85 -4.57 1.01
N VAL A 14 15.99 -3.59 1.91
CA VAL A 14 15.22 -3.53 3.16
C VAL A 14 13.72 -3.42 2.88
N ILE A 15 13.30 -2.57 1.94
CA ILE A 15 11.88 -2.45 1.56
C ILE A 15 11.36 -3.78 1.01
N VAL A 16 12.12 -4.44 0.12
CA VAL A 16 11.74 -5.73 -0.45
C VAL A 16 11.63 -6.80 0.65
N LEU A 17 12.58 -6.85 1.57
CA LEU A 17 12.54 -7.79 2.70
C LEU A 17 11.35 -7.54 3.61
N LEU A 18 11.01 -6.28 3.88
CA LEU A 18 9.82 -5.93 4.67
C LEU A 18 8.55 -6.41 3.97
N VAL A 19 8.40 -6.16 2.66
CA VAL A 19 7.25 -6.61 1.87
C VAL A 19 7.15 -8.14 1.87
N VAL A 20 8.26 -8.85 1.64
CA VAL A 20 8.27 -10.32 1.65
C VAL A 20 7.95 -10.87 3.04
N ALA A 21 8.45 -10.24 4.10
CA ALA A 21 8.16 -10.64 5.47
C ALA A 21 6.67 -10.46 5.80
N THR A 22 6.04 -9.34 5.43
CA THR A 22 4.58 -9.18 5.60
C THR A 22 3.80 -10.21 4.79
N LEU A 23 4.19 -10.47 3.54
CA LEU A 23 3.54 -11.50 2.71
C LEU A 23 3.62 -12.89 3.34
N ALA A 24 4.77 -13.25 3.90
CA ALA A 24 4.98 -14.53 4.57
C ALA A 24 4.17 -14.66 5.86
N ILE A 25 4.10 -13.58 6.67
CA ILE A 25 3.32 -13.55 7.91
C ILE A 25 1.82 -13.70 7.59
N VAL A 26 1.32 -12.96 6.60
CA VAL A 26 -0.08 -13.02 6.14
C VAL A 26 -0.48 -14.42 5.67
N GLN A 27 0.37 -15.11 4.88
CA GLN A 27 0.10 -16.48 4.45
C GLN A 27 0.19 -17.54 5.57
N SER A 28 0.93 -17.26 6.64
CA SER A 28 1.11 -18.20 7.75
C SER A 28 -0.03 -18.19 8.79
N GLY A 29 -0.95 -17.22 8.68
CA GLY A 29 -2.17 -17.16 9.48
C GLY A 29 -3.14 -18.28 9.10
N THR A 30 -3.50 -19.12 10.06
CA THR A 30 -4.37 -20.29 9.91
C THR A 30 -5.82 -19.91 9.55
N GLY A 31 -6.26 -20.27 8.35
CA GLY A 31 -7.67 -20.28 7.95
C GLY A 31 -7.82 -20.32 6.42
N ASP A 32 -8.84 -21.01 5.90
CA ASP A 32 -9.16 -21.11 4.46
C ASP A 32 -9.69 -19.78 3.85
N GLU A 33 -9.54 -18.67 4.58
CA GLU A 33 -9.96 -17.32 4.23
C GLU A 33 -8.72 -16.56 3.73
N GLU A 34 -8.87 -15.80 2.64
CA GLU A 34 -7.81 -14.95 2.10
C GLU A 34 -7.22 -14.08 3.22
N GLY A 35 -5.97 -14.35 3.66
CA GLY A 35 -5.29 -13.67 4.78
C GLY A 35 -5.09 -12.14 4.61
N TRP A 36 -5.70 -11.57 3.58
CA TRP A 36 -5.77 -10.17 3.24
C TRP A 36 -7.04 -9.49 3.76
N GLY A 37 -7.76 -10.11 4.69
CA GLY A 37 -8.84 -9.46 5.42
C GLY A 37 -8.38 -8.16 6.08
N GLY A 38 -9.15 -7.09 5.91
CA GLY A 38 -8.88 -5.81 6.57
C GLY A 38 -8.91 -5.94 8.09
N ALA A 39 -8.26 -5.01 8.81
CA ALA A 39 -8.21 -5.03 10.28
C ALA A 39 -9.60 -5.08 10.94
N ASP A 40 -10.60 -4.54 10.25
CA ASP A 40 -11.98 -4.46 10.72
C ASP A 40 -12.69 -5.83 10.77
N SER A 41 -12.27 -6.82 9.96
CA SER A 41 -12.90 -8.15 9.99
C SER A 41 -12.63 -8.88 11.30
N GLY A 42 -11.38 -8.85 11.79
CA GLY A 42 -11.02 -9.43 13.09
C GLY A 42 -11.68 -8.70 14.26
N ALA A 43 -11.90 -7.39 14.14
CA ALA A 43 -12.64 -6.63 15.14
C ALA A 43 -14.13 -7.01 15.16
N ALA A 44 -14.75 -7.20 13.99
CA ALA A 44 -16.15 -7.60 13.87
C ALA A 44 -16.42 -8.95 14.55
N GLU A 45 -15.57 -9.97 14.32
CA GLU A 45 -15.72 -11.28 14.96
C GLU A 45 -15.69 -11.20 16.50
N MET A 46 -14.78 -10.39 17.04
CA MET A 46 -14.69 -10.20 18.49
C MET A 46 -15.92 -9.48 19.06
N ILE A 47 -16.48 -8.52 18.32
CA ILE A 47 -17.68 -7.78 18.72
C ILE A 47 -18.90 -8.70 18.68
N ASP A 48 -19.05 -9.52 17.64
CA ASP A 48 -20.16 -10.48 17.51
C ASP A 48 -20.16 -11.49 18.66
N ALA A 49 -18.99 -11.92 19.13
CA ALA A 49 -18.85 -12.80 20.28
C ALA A 49 -19.36 -12.19 21.61
N THR A 50 -19.50 -10.85 21.69
CA THR A 50 -20.06 -10.17 22.87
C THR A 50 -21.60 -10.17 22.89
N GLY A 51 -22.25 -10.64 21.82
CA GLY A 51 -23.71 -10.59 21.67
C GLY A 51 -24.23 -9.19 21.31
N TYR A 52 -23.37 -8.31 20.81
CA TYR A 52 -23.73 -6.98 20.34
C TYR A 52 -24.58 -7.06 19.06
N THR A 53 -25.62 -6.24 18.98
CA THR A 53 -26.45 -6.08 17.77
C THR A 53 -26.13 -4.75 17.10
N PRO A 54 -25.74 -4.75 15.81
CA PRO A 54 -25.51 -3.51 15.07
C PRO A 54 -26.74 -2.59 15.09
N TRP A 55 -26.55 -1.31 15.43
CA TRP A 55 -27.60 -0.28 15.36
C TRP A 55 -27.73 0.36 13.97
N PHE A 56 -26.86 -0.03 13.04
CA PHE A 56 -26.82 0.45 11.66
C PHE A 56 -26.31 -0.66 10.74
N GLU A 57 -26.86 -0.71 9.53
CA GLU A 57 -26.40 -1.59 8.45
C GLU A 57 -25.98 -0.74 7.25
N SER A 58 -24.93 -1.16 6.56
CA SER A 58 -24.45 -0.49 5.36
C SER A 58 -25.57 -0.39 4.32
N ILE A 59 -25.84 0.83 3.84
CA ILE A 59 -26.84 1.11 2.80
C ILE A 59 -26.46 0.41 1.48
N TRP A 60 -25.17 0.15 1.28
CA TRP A 60 -24.65 -0.53 0.12
C TRP A 60 -23.38 -1.30 0.46
N ALA A 61 -23.23 -2.49 -0.13
CA ALA A 61 -22.02 -3.28 -0.13
C ALA A 61 -21.69 -3.70 -1.58
N PRO A 62 -20.41 -3.92 -1.90
CA PRO A 62 -20.03 -4.47 -3.20
C PRO A 62 -20.77 -5.80 -3.47
N PRO A 63 -21.29 -6.01 -4.69
CA PRO A 63 -22.03 -7.23 -5.02
C PRO A 63 -21.17 -8.51 -5.04
N SER A 64 -19.84 -8.37 -5.05
CA SER A 64 -18.87 -9.46 -4.87
C SER A 64 -17.54 -8.94 -4.33
N GLY A 65 -16.74 -9.82 -3.72
CA GLY A 65 -15.38 -9.50 -3.25
C GLY A 65 -14.41 -9.15 -4.39
N GLU A 66 -14.67 -9.62 -5.61
CA GLU A 66 -13.90 -9.22 -6.80
C GLU A 66 -14.07 -7.72 -7.11
N ILE A 67 -15.29 -7.20 -6.95
CA ILE A 67 -15.58 -5.78 -7.17
C ILE A 67 -14.99 -4.92 -6.04
N GLU A 68 -15.00 -5.41 -4.80
CA GLU A 68 -14.29 -4.77 -3.68
C GLU A 68 -12.78 -4.65 -3.97
N SER A 69 -12.17 -5.76 -4.38
CA SER A 69 -10.75 -5.81 -4.77
C SER A 69 -10.45 -4.90 -5.96
N LEU A 70 -11.36 -4.80 -6.94
CA LEU A 70 -11.23 -3.87 -8.07
C LEU A 70 -11.18 -2.41 -7.60
N PHE A 71 -12.08 -2.02 -6.69
CA PHE A 71 -12.07 -0.66 -6.13
C PHE A 71 -10.76 -0.37 -5.38
N PHE A 72 -10.26 -1.34 -4.60
CA PHE A 72 -8.97 -1.22 -3.92
C PHE A 72 -7.80 -1.06 -4.92
N CYS A 73 -7.81 -1.82 -6.02
CA CYS A 73 -6.80 -1.72 -7.07
C CYS A 73 -6.81 -0.35 -7.75
N ILE A 74 -8.00 0.20 -8.05
CA ILE A 74 -8.13 1.52 -8.66
C ILE A 74 -7.61 2.61 -7.72
N GLN A 75 -7.95 2.55 -6.43
CA GLN A 75 -7.43 3.48 -5.42
C GLN A 75 -5.89 3.42 -5.36
N THR A 76 -5.33 2.22 -5.37
CA THR A 76 -3.88 1.98 -5.38
C THR A 76 -3.23 2.55 -6.64
N ALA A 77 -3.83 2.34 -7.82
CA ALA A 77 -3.33 2.85 -9.09
C ALA A 77 -3.30 4.40 -9.11
N ILE A 78 -4.38 5.04 -8.65
CA ILE A 78 -4.45 6.50 -8.54
C ILE A 78 -3.38 7.02 -7.56
N GLY A 79 -3.25 6.38 -6.40
CA GLY A 79 -2.21 6.73 -5.42
C GLY A 79 -0.80 6.64 -6.02
N ALA A 80 -0.50 5.57 -6.76
CA ALA A 80 0.78 5.37 -7.42
C ALA A 80 1.06 6.44 -8.49
N ILE A 81 0.05 6.82 -9.28
CA ILE A 81 0.17 7.89 -10.29
C ILE A 81 0.51 9.23 -9.62
N ILE A 82 -0.20 9.59 -8.54
CA ILE A 82 0.03 10.84 -7.81
C ILE A 82 1.46 10.87 -7.25
N ILE A 83 1.87 9.82 -6.54
CA ILE A 83 3.22 9.71 -5.96
C ILE A 83 4.29 9.79 -7.04
N GLY A 84 4.11 9.02 -8.14
CA GLY A 84 5.03 9.01 -9.27
C GLY A 84 5.16 10.39 -9.94
N TYR A 85 4.06 11.11 -10.12
CA TYR A 85 4.05 12.46 -10.67
C TYR A 85 4.88 13.43 -9.80
N PHE A 86 4.70 13.41 -8.48
CA PHE A 86 5.46 14.29 -7.57
C PHE A 86 6.96 14.01 -7.61
N PHE A 87 7.38 12.74 -7.56
CA PHE A 87 8.79 12.39 -7.68
C PHE A 87 9.37 12.77 -9.05
N GLY A 88 8.61 12.56 -10.12
CA GLY A 88 8.98 12.98 -11.47
C GLY A 88 9.17 14.50 -11.58
N TYR A 89 8.21 15.28 -11.07
CA TYR A 89 8.26 16.73 -11.05
C TYR A 89 9.44 17.27 -10.24
N TRP A 90 9.72 16.69 -9.07
CA TRP A 90 10.87 17.09 -8.25
C TRP A 90 12.19 16.84 -8.98
N ASN A 91 12.36 15.66 -9.59
CA ASN A 91 13.56 15.34 -10.36
C ASN A 91 13.74 16.29 -11.56
N ALA A 92 12.66 16.58 -12.30
CA ALA A 92 12.68 17.54 -13.40
C ALA A 92 13.08 18.95 -12.93
N SER A 93 12.48 19.42 -11.83
CA SER A 93 12.80 20.72 -11.22
C SER A 93 14.25 20.81 -10.76
N ALA A 94 14.81 19.74 -10.19
CA ALA A 94 16.20 19.68 -9.78
C ALA A 94 17.16 19.75 -10.98
N LYS A 95 16.85 19.06 -12.09
CA LYS A 95 17.62 19.14 -13.33
C LYS A 95 17.60 20.54 -13.94
N ALA A 96 16.42 21.17 -14.01
CA ALA A 96 16.28 22.53 -14.54
C ALA A 96 17.12 23.57 -13.76
N ARG A 97 17.20 23.44 -12.42
CA ARG A 97 18.03 24.31 -11.57
C ARG A 97 19.53 24.11 -11.78
N ARG A 98 19.97 22.88 -12.08
CA ARG A 98 21.38 22.59 -12.37
C ARG A 98 21.81 23.15 -13.72
N GLY A 99 20.99 22.99 -14.75
CA GLY A 99 21.28 23.54 -16.09
C GLY A 99 21.47 25.06 -16.08
N LYS A 100 20.60 25.81 -15.37
CA LYS A 100 20.76 27.27 -15.22
C LYS A 100 22.05 27.71 -14.55
N LYS A 101 22.62 26.89 -13.66
CA LYS A 101 23.86 27.20 -12.92
C LYS A 101 25.13 26.89 -13.73
N GLU A 102 25.02 26.09 -14.78
CA GLU A 102 26.13 25.80 -15.71
C GLU A 102 26.22 26.81 -16.86
N GLU A 103 25.14 27.57 -17.10
CA GLU A 103 25.05 28.65 -18.10
C GLU A 103 25.45 30.03 -17.54
N GLU A 104 25.52 30.20 -16.22
CA GLU A 104 26.06 31.39 -15.50
C GLU A 104 27.56 31.23 -15.19
#